data_AF-A0A7W2G0Q4-F1
#
_entry.id   AF-A0A7W2G0Q4-F1
#
_cell.length_a   1.000
_cell.length_b   1.000
_cell.length_c   1.000
_cell.angle_alpha   90.00
_cell.angle_beta   90.00
_cell.angle_gamma   90.00
#
_symmetry.space_group_name_H-M   'P 1'
#
loop_
_entity.id
_entity.type
_entity.pdbx_description
1 polymer ?
#
loop_
_entity_poly.entity_id
_entity_poly.type
_entity_poly.pdbx_seq_one_letter_code
_entity_poly.pdbx_strand_id
1 'polypeptide(L)'
;MKSILKKIPLIAIFSVFITSCNSDDSTPIIETTPLVKIQELQNSNHTIELYSENGRLEQGYNAISLKIKDKQTNQLIDNASVNWLPVMHMTSMKHSCPYSEVQKTSGTSFYKGYMVFQMAQNDTEYWELTVNYTINKVEYSATDKIQVFPSAKQRVTSFSGEDKVRYIVALIEPSRPEVKTNNMTMGLFKMDDMMHFSVVNEYTIKIDPRMSSMGNHGSPNNADLTQGTDRFYHGKLSLTMTGYWKINLQVLNKENQVLKGEEVTEEHPASSLYVEIEF
;
A
#
# COMPACT_ATOMS: atom_id res chain seq x y z
N MET A 1 -8.78 37.96 -75.88
CA MET A 1 -8.17 39.31 -75.77
C MET A 1 -9.24 40.27 -75.26
N LYS A 2 -8.97 40.98 -74.14
CA LYS A 2 -9.80 42.04 -73.51
C LYS A 2 -11.08 41.52 -72.80
N SER A 3 -11.48 41.96 -71.60
CA SER A 3 -11.02 43.06 -70.76
C SER A 3 -11.61 42.96 -69.34
N ILE A 4 -10.77 43.24 -68.34
CA ILE A 4 -10.94 44.23 -67.25
C ILE A 4 -12.12 44.02 -66.27
N LEU A 5 -11.88 43.55 -65.03
CA LEU A 5 -11.39 44.25 -63.82
C LEU A 5 -12.47 45.00 -63.00
N LYS A 6 -12.38 44.78 -61.69
CA LYS A 6 -12.85 45.58 -60.53
C LYS A 6 -14.33 45.44 -60.12
N LYS A 7 -14.57 44.54 -59.17
CA LYS A 7 -15.56 44.74 -58.10
C LYS A 7 -14.84 44.86 -56.76
N ILE A 8 -15.18 45.94 -56.07
CA ILE A 8 -14.65 46.43 -54.79
C ILE A 8 -15.05 45.43 -53.68
N PRO A 9 -14.16 45.04 -52.75
CA PRO A 9 -14.53 44.17 -51.65
C PRO A 9 -15.32 44.95 -50.59
N LEU A 10 -16.53 44.48 -50.31
CA LEU A 10 -17.34 44.89 -49.17
C LEU A 10 -16.65 44.36 -47.90
N ILE A 11 -16.16 45.29 -47.07
CA ILE A 11 -15.61 44.98 -45.75
C ILE A 11 -16.75 44.48 -44.86
N ALA A 12 -16.81 43.17 -44.64
CA ALA A 12 -17.63 42.56 -43.61
C ALA A 12 -16.79 42.47 -42.33
N ILE A 13 -17.09 43.32 -41.36
CA ILE A 13 -16.55 43.24 -40.00
C ILE A 13 -17.23 42.03 -39.35
N PHE A 14 -16.53 40.90 -39.31
CA PHE A 14 -16.97 39.70 -38.60
C PHE A 14 -16.60 39.85 -37.13
N SER A 15 -17.59 40.12 -36.29
CA SER A 15 -17.45 40.17 -34.83
C SER A 15 -17.06 38.79 -34.32
N VAL A 16 -15.79 38.59 -33.99
CA VAL A 16 -15.31 37.38 -33.32
C VAL A 16 -15.80 37.45 -31.87
N PHE A 17 -16.88 36.74 -31.56
CA PHE A 17 -17.19 36.38 -30.19
C PHE A 17 -16.19 35.32 -29.73
N ILE A 18 -15.15 35.75 -29.01
CA ILE A 18 -14.33 34.84 -28.20
C ILE A 18 -15.15 34.37 -27.00
N THR A 19 -15.89 33.29 -27.18
CA THR A 19 -16.44 32.50 -26.08
C THR A 19 -15.27 31.76 -25.42
N SER A 20 -14.81 32.28 -24.29
CA SER A 20 -13.90 31.55 -23.39
C SER A 20 -14.68 30.39 -22.77
N CYS A 21 -14.64 29.23 -23.40
CA CYS A 21 -14.99 27.98 -22.74
C CYS A 21 -13.79 27.60 -21.86
N ASN A 22 -13.89 27.92 -20.58
CA ASN A 22 -13.06 27.30 -19.57
C ASN A 22 -13.57 25.86 -19.38
N SER A 23 -13.04 24.93 -20.18
CA SER A 23 -13.23 23.51 -19.91
C SER A 23 -12.19 23.05 -18.90
N ASP A 24 -12.40 23.46 -17.64
CA ASP A 24 -11.90 22.72 -16.48
C ASP A 24 -12.74 21.45 -16.35
N ASP A 25 -12.51 20.50 -17.25
CA ASP A 25 -12.87 19.10 -17.05
C ASP A 25 -11.57 18.30 -17.01
N SER A 26 -10.80 18.54 -15.94
CA SER A 26 -9.85 17.55 -15.45
C SER A 26 -10.67 16.41 -14.85
N THR A 27 -11.24 15.58 -15.73
CA THR A 27 -11.62 14.22 -15.32
C THR A 27 -10.39 13.62 -14.65
N PRO A 28 -10.48 13.15 -13.40
CA PRO A 28 -9.35 12.48 -12.79
C PRO A 28 -9.08 11.25 -13.65
N ILE A 29 -7.95 11.29 -14.38
CA ILE A 29 -7.39 10.10 -14.99
C ILE A 29 -7.03 9.23 -13.79
N ILE A 30 -7.92 8.29 -13.45
CA ILE A 30 -7.57 7.21 -12.55
C ILE A 30 -6.54 6.40 -13.34
N GLU A 31 -5.25 6.67 -13.09
CA GLU A 31 -4.19 5.76 -13.48
C GLU A 31 -4.48 4.43 -12.78
N THR A 32 -5.26 3.57 -13.44
CA THR A 32 -5.44 2.20 -13.01
C THR A 32 -4.17 1.47 -13.37
N THR A 33 -3.21 1.47 -12.45
CA THR A 33 -2.06 0.55 -12.54
C THR A 33 -2.63 -0.85 -12.83
N PRO A 34 -2.19 -1.51 -13.92
CA PRO A 34 -2.75 -2.79 -14.30
C PRO A 34 -2.49 -3.82 -13.19
N LEU A 35 -3.54 -4.53 -12.80
CA LEU A 35 -3.47 -5.59 -11.80
C LEU A 35 -3.06 -6.91 -12.45
N VAL A 36 -2.11 -7.60 -11.83
CA VAL A 36 -1.59 -8.91 -12.27
C VAL A 36 -2.13 -9.98 -11.32
N LYS A 37 -2.63 -11.09 -11.89
CA LYS A 37 -3.15 -12.21 -11.10
C LYS A 37 -2.01 -12.85 -10.31
N ILE A 38 -2.23 -13.09 -9.02
CA ILE A 38 -1.32 -13.80 -8.12
C ILE A 38 -1.61 -15.31 -8.21
N GLN A 39 -2.83 -15.70 -7.83
CA GLN A 39 -3.28 -17.09 -7.79
C GLN A 39 -4.81 -17.17 -7.73
N GLU A 40 -5.33 -18.40 -7.72
CA GLU A 40 -6.74 -18.69 -7.51
C GLU A 40 -6.93 -19.53 -6.24
N LEU A 41 -7.99 -19.25 -5.50
CA LEU A 41 -8.53 -20.12 -4.47
C LEU A 41 -9.85 -20.68 -4.98
N GLN A 42 -10.18 -21.92 -4.64
CA GLN A 42 -11.35 -22.58 -5.21
C GLN A 42 -12.14 -23.36 -4.17
N ASN A 43 -13.46 -23.39 -4.36
CA ASN A 43 -14.33 -24.38 -3.71
C ASN A 43 -15.20 -25.07 -4.77
N SER A 44 -16.26 -25.76 -4.35
CA SER A 44 -17.15 -26.49 -5.29
C SER A 44 -17.88 -25.57 -6.28
N ASN A 45 -18.19 -24.33 -5.88
CA ASN A 45 -19.11 -23.46 -6.61
C ASN A 45 -18.40 -22.28 -7.27
N HIS A 46 -17.33 -21.77 -6.66
CA HIS A 46 -16.71 -20.54 -7.09
C HIS A 46 -15.18 -20.64 -7.16
N THR A 47 -14.62 -19.77 -7.98
CA THR A 47 -13.19 -19.45 -8.04
C THR A 47 -12.99 -18.03 -7.52
N ILE A 48 -12.06 -17.86 -6.59
CA ILE A 48 -11.61 -16.56 -6.09
C ILE A 48 -10.25 -16.26 -6.71
N GLU A 49 -10.18 -15.20 -7.50
CA GLU A 49 -8.95 -14.77 -8.16
C GLU A 49 -8.31 -13.64 -7.36
N LEU A 50 -7.05 -13.79 -6.94
CA LEU A 50 -6.29 -12.76 -6.22
C LEU A 50 -5.38 -12.00 -7.18
N TYR A 51 -5.20 -10.71 -6.92
CA TYR A 51 -4.43 -9.78 -7.75
C TYR A 51 -3.62 -8.79 -6.89
N SER A 52 -2.46 -8.39 -7.39
CA SER A 52 -1.68 -7.24 -6.91
C SER A 52 -1.08 -6.50 -8.10
N GLU A 53 -0.43 -5.35 -7.87
CA GLU A 53 0.24 -4.61 -8.95
C GLU A 53 1.39 -5.38 -9.59
N ASN A 54 2.11 -6.21 -8.81
CA ASN A 54 3.28 -6.96 -9.25
C ASN A 54 3.03 -8.47 -9.40
N GLY A 55 1.79 -8.94 -9.16
CA GLY A 55 1.38 -10.34 -9.33
C GLY A 55 1.95 -11.31 -8.30
N ARG A 56 2.46 -10.81 -7.18
CA ARG A 56 3.06 -11.61 -6.09
C ARG A 56 2.71 -11.02 -4.73
N LEU A 57 2.92 -11.81 -3.69
CA LEU A 57 2.91 -11.35 -2.30
C LEU A 57 4.33 -11.40 -1.75
N GLU A 58 4.74 -10.37 -1.02
CA GLU A 58 6.06 -10.26 -0.43
C GLU A 58 5.97 -9.96 1.07
N GLN A 59 7.04 -10.23 1.82
CA GLN A 59 7.17 -9.78 3.20
C GLN A 59 7.03 -8.25 3.25
N GLY A 60 6.08 -7.75 4.03
CA GLY A 60 5.70 -6.34 4.07
C GLY A 60 4.23 -6.09 3.75
N TYR A 61 3.90 -4.83 3.45
CA TYR A 61 2.55 -4.42 3.05
C TYR A 61 2.25 -4.87 1.61
N ASN A 62 1.10 -5.52 1.42
CA ASN A 62 0.59 -5.96 0.13
C ASN A 62 -0.83 -5.45 -0.06
N ALA A 63 -1.05 -4.58 -1.05
CA ALA A 63 -2.38 -4.26 -1.54
C ALA A 63 -2.89 -5.42 -2.40
N ILE A 64 -4.05 -5.96 -2.04
CA ILE A 64 -4.64 -7.13 -2.69
C ILE A 64 -6.02 -6.76 -3.22
N SER A 65 -6.27 -7.08 -4.47
CA SER A 65 -7.60 -7.07 -5.06
C SER A 65 -8.06 -8.50 -5.30
N LEU A 66 -9.36 -8.77 -5.19
CA LEU A 66 -9.93 -10.07 -5.50
C LEU A 66 -11.21 -9.97 -6.33
N LYS A 67 -11.50 -11.05 -7.06
CA LYS A 67 -12.76 -11.30 -7.77
C LYS A 67 -13.30 -12.67 -7.38
N ILE A 68 -14.62 -12.81 -7.43
CA ILE A 68 -15.30 -14.09 -7.22
C ILE A 68 -16.01 -14.43 -8.53
N LYS A 69 -15.87 -15.68 -8.98
CA LYS A 69 -16.43 -16.17 -10.24
C LYS A 69 -17.22 -17.45 -10.00
N ASP A 70 -18.42 -17.52 -10.55
CA ASP A 70 -19.23 -18.73 -10.54
C ASP A 70 -18.69 -19.76 -11.55
N LYS A 71 -18.49 -20.99 -11.11
CA LYS A 71 -17.89 -22.06 -11.94
C LYS A 71 -18.85 -22.62 -12.98
N GLN A 72 -20.16 -22.53 -12.77
CA GLN A 72 -21.16 -23.07 -13.69
C GLN A 72 -21.40 -22.12 -14.86
N THR A 73 -21.57 -20.83 -14.55
CA THR A 73 -21.92 -19.78 -15.50
C THR A 73 -20.71 -19.02 -16.02
N ASN A 74 -19.55 -19.16 -15.37
CA ASN A 74 -18.32 -18.42 -15.66
C ASN A 74 -18.49 -16.89 -15.49
N GLN A 75 -19.53 -16.45 -14.78
CA GLN A 75 -19.82 -15.03 -14.53
C GLN A 75 -19.17 -14.53 -13.24
N LEU A 76 -18.87 -13.23 -13.22
CA LEU A 76 -18.35 -12.55 -12.02
C LEU A 76 -19.47 -12.26 -11.03
N ILE A 77 -19.17 -12.42 -9.75
CA ILE A 77 -20.07 -12.13 -8.63
C ILE A 77 -19.61 -10.82 -7.96
N ASP A 78 -20.47 -9.81 -7.99
CA ASP A 78 -20.16 -8.46 -7.52
C ASP A 78 -20.96 -8.01 -6.29
N ASN A 79 -21.86 -8.85 -5.78
CA ASN A 79 -22.74 -8.59 -4.64
C ASN A 79 -22.43 -9.45 -3.40
N ALA A 80 -21.18 -9.87 -3.23
CA ALA A 80 -20.76 -10.66 -2.07
C ALA A 80 -20.32 -9.76 -0.90
N SER A 81 -20.58 -10.21 0.33
CA SER A 81 -19.84 -9.72 1.50
C SER A 81 -18.64 -10.63 1.71
N VAL A 82 -17.43 -10.07 1.83
CA VAL A 82 -16.18 -10.84 1.86
C VAL A 82 -15.40 -10.53 3.12
N ASN A 83 -14.82 -11.55 3.73
CA ASN A 83 -13.83 -11.46 4.77
C ASN A 83 -12.68 -12.43 4.47
N TRP A 84 -11.51 -12.18 5.01
CA TRP A 84 -10.35 -13.05 4.84
C TRP A 84 -9.58 -13.25 6.14
N LEU A 85 -8.80 -14.33 6.19
CA LEU A 85 -7.94 -14.64 7.31
C LEU A 85 -6.64 -15.27 6.79
N PRO A 86 -5.52 -14.52 6.80
CA PRO A 86 -4.20 -15.07 6.55
C PRO A 86 -3.65 -15.74 7.82
N VAL A 87 -3.10 -16.94 7.71
CA VAL A 87 -2.47 -17.66 8.83
C VAL A 87 -1.14 -18.24 8.38
N MET A 88 -0.06 -17.90 9.09
CA MET A 88 1.22 -18.57 8.96
C MET A 88 1.23 -19.85 9.79
N HIS A 89 1.66 -20.92 9.17
CA HIS A 89 1.89 -22.21 9.79
C HIS A 89 3.40 -22.37 9.97
N MET A 90 3.86 -22.29 11.22
CA MET A 90 5.23 -22.62 11.60
C MET A 90 5.29 -24.04 12.17
N THR A 91 6.51 -24.53 12.42
CA THR A 91 6.72 -25.90 12.95
C THR A 91 5.97 -26.16 14.26
N SER A 92 5.93 -25.17 15.17
CA SER A 92 5.38 -25.33 16.53
C SER A 92 4.26 -24.35 16.87
N MET A 93 3.99 -23.38 16.01
CA MET A 93 3.01 -22.31 16.29
C MET A 93 2.31 -21.84 15.03
N LYS A 94 1.19 -21.15 15.22
CA LYS A 94 0.52 -20.40 14.16
C LYS A 94 0.39 -18.95 14.58
N HIS A 95 0.43 -18.06 13.62
CA HIS A 95 0.12 -16.66 13.82
C HIS A 95 -0.53 -16.07 12.58
N SER A 96 -1.25 -14.97 12.73
CA SER A 96 -1.74 -14.16 11.61
C SER A 96 -0.84 -12.94 11.39
N CYS A 97 -1.30 -12.04 10.53
CA CYS A 97 -0.68 -10.74 10.29
C CYS A 97 -1.72 -9.61 10.41
N PRO A 98 -1.32 -8.33 10.46
CA PRO A 98 -2.24 -7.25 10.21
C PRO A 98 -2.86 -7.39 8.82
N TYR A 99 -4.19 -7.32 8.75
CA TYR A 99 -4.94 -7.30 7.51
C TYR A 99 -6.14 -6.36 7.65
N SER A 100 -6.60 -5.82 6.53
CA SER A 100 -7.76 -4.93 6.51
C SER A 100 -9.07 -5.69 6.42
N GLU A 101 -10.16 -5.00 6.69
CA GLU A 101 -11.45 -5.39 6.13
C GLU A 101 -11.39 -5.40 4.58
N VAL A 102 -12.19 -6.25 3.96
CA VAL A 102 -12.30 -6.32 2.50
C VAL A 102 -13.44 -5.42 2.04
N GLN A 103 -13.12 -4.43 1.21
CA GLN A 103 -14.08 -3.44 0.72
C GLN A 103 -14.42 -3.67 -0.74
N LYS A 104 -15.71 -3.59 -1.07
CA LYS A 104 -16.17 -3.61 -2.45
C LYS A 104 -15.70 -2.35 -3.19
N THR A 105 -15.10 -2.51 -4.36
CA THR A 105 -14.78 -1.35 -5.23
C THR A 105 -16.01 -0.99 -6.06
N SER A 106 -16.61 0.16 -5.76
CA SER A 106 -17.81 0.68 -6.43
C SER A 106 -17.69 0.66 -7.94
N GLY A 107 -18.75 0.21 -8.63
CA GLY A 107 -18.81 0.15 -10.09
C GLY A 107 -17.93 -0.93 -10.74
N THR A 108 -17.33 -1.84 -9.96
CA THR A 108 -16.47 -2.92 -10.49
C THR A 108 -16.82 -4.26 -9.84
N SER A 109 -16.34 -5.37 -10.41
CA SER A 109 -16.40 -6.70 -9.76
C SER A 109 -15.31 -6.93 -8.72
N PHE A 110 -14.39 -5.97 -8.50
CA PHE A 110 -13.30 -6.13 -7.55
C PHE A 110 -13.72 -5.84 -6.10
N TYR A 111 -13.03 -6.52 -5.20
CA TYR A 111 -12.94 -6.20 -3.78
C TYR A 111 -11.47 -5.93 -3.46
N LYS A 112 -11.20 -5.05 -2.50
CA LYS A 112 -9.85 -4.62 -2.16
C LYS A 112 -9.61 -4.66 -0.66
N GLY A 113 -8.36 -4.88 -0.30
CA GLY A 113 -7.86 -4.75 1.06
C GLY A 113 -6.34 -4.89 1.06
N TYR A 114 -5.76 -5.07 2.24
CA TYR A 114 -4.34 -5.32 2.38
C TYR A 114 -4.03 -6.37 3.43
N MET A 115 -2.81 -6.93 3.33
CA MET A 115 -2.18 -7.79 4.34
C MET A 115 -0.73 -7.34 4.56
N VAL A 116 -0.23 -7.45 5.79
CA VAL A 116 1.11 -7.02 6.19
C VAL A 116 1.91 -8.21 6.71
N PHE A 117 2.44 -9.04 5.80
CA PHE A 117 3.17 -10.26 6.18
C PHE A 117 4.49 -9.92 6.86
N GLN A 118 4.65 -10.28 8.13
CA GLN A 118 5.88 -10.02 8.88
C GLN A 118 6.99 -11.03 8.54
N MET A 119 6.64 -12.13 7.88
CA MET A 119 7.55 -13.23 7.53
C MET A 119 7.23 -13.76 6.13
N ALA A 120 8.27 -14.13 5.38
CA ALA A 120 8.14 -14.90 4.15
C ALA A 120 7.94 -16.39 4.45
N GLN A 121 7.47 -17.14 3.45
CA GLN A 121 7.46 -18.60 3.51
C GLN A 121 8.88 -19.18 3.41
N ASN A 122 9.03 -20.44 3.81
CA ASN A 122 10.21 -21.28 3.58
C ASN A 122 9.78 -22.74 3.31
N ASP A 123 10.73 -23.67 3.24
CA ASP A 123 10.48 -25.07 2.91
C ASP A 123 9.51 -25.78 3.89
N THR A 124 9.47 -25.32 5.15
CA THR A 124 8.67 -25.94 6.22
C THR A 124 7.51 -25.08 6.71
N GLU A 125 7.57 -23.76 6.50
CA GLU A 125 6.62 -22.80 7.03
C GLU A 125 5.97 -22.01 5.91
N TYR A 126 4.64 -21.92 5.94
CA TYR A 126 3.87 -21.39 4.82
C TYR A 126 2.70 -20.53 5.31
N TRP A 127 2.19 -19.69 4.43
CA TRP A 127 0.96 -18.95 4.66
C TRP A 127 -0.22 -19.67 4.01
N GLU A 128 -1.33 -19.71 4.72
CA GLU A 128 -2.64 -20.15 4.25
C GLU A 128 -3.59 -18.97 4.30
N LEU A 129 -4.39 -18.80 3.25
CA LEU A 129 -5.43 -17.77 3.19
C LEU A 129 -6.78 -18.45 3.13
N THR A 130 -7.65 -18.13 4.09
CA THR A 130 -9.07 -18.45 4.03
C THR A 130 -9.85 -17.21 3.61
N VAL A 131 -10.65 -17.33 2.54
CA VAL A 131 -11.59 -16.30 2.09
C VAL A 131 -13.00 -16.79 2.37
N ASN A 132 -13.68 -16.15 3.32
CA ASN A 132 -15.07 -16.40 3.66
C ASN A 132 -15.94 -15.34 2.99
N TYR A 133 -17.04 -15.74 2.37
CA TYR A 133 -17.91 -14.80 1.69
C TYR A 133 -19.36 -15.26 1.68
N THR A 134 -20.27 -14.29 1.64
CA THR A 134 -21.71 -14.52 1.63
C THR A 134 -22.32 -13.95 0.36
N ILE A 135 -23.12 -14.76 -0.33
CA ILE A 135 -23.91 -14.34 -1.51
C ILE A 135 -25.36 -14.68 -1.21
N ASN A 136 -26.25 -13.69 -1.26
CA ASN A 136 -27.69 -13.88 -0.97
C ASN A 136 -27.96 -14.62 0.37
N LYS A 137 -27.19 -14.29 1.42
CA LYS A 137 -27.23 -14.93 2.75
C LYS A 137 -26.78 -16.39 2.80
N VAL A 138 -26.20 -16.92 1.73
CA VAL A 138 -25.55 -18.24 1.73
C VAL A 138 -24.05 -18.05 1.91
N GLU A 139 -23.50 -18.73 2.90
CA GLU A 139 -22.07 -18.67 3.24
C GLU A 139 -21.26 -19.65 2.40
N TYR A 140 -20.09 -19.20 1.99
CA TYR A 140 -19.10 -19.98 1.26
C TYR A 140 -17.71 -19.69 1.83
N SER A 141 -16.80 -20.64 1.64
CA SER A 141 -15.40 -20.50 2.02
C SER A 141 -14.51 -21.13 0.96
N ALA A 142 -13.33 -20.56 0.75
CA ALA A 142 -12.24 -21.20 0.03
C ALA A 142 -10.93 -20.94 0.76
N THR A 143 -10.12 -21.97 0.90
CA THR A 143 -8.84 -21.92 1.60
C THR A 143 -7.77 -22.53 0.73
N ASP A 144 -6.62 -21.86 0.62
CA ASP A 144 -5.45 -22.43 -0.04
C ASP A 144 -4.16 -21.83 0.55
N LYS A 145 -3.03 -22.48 0.28
CA LYS A 145 -1.72 -21.90 0.54
C LYS A 145 -1.50 -20.70 -0.39
N ILE A 146 -0.89 -19.66 0.15
CA ILE A 146 -0.45 -18.48 -0.61
C ILE A 146 1.06 -18.35 -0.53
N GLN A 147 1.68 -17.92 -1.64
CA GLN A 147 3.12 -17.74 -1.68
C GLN A 147 3.52 -16.33 -1.28
N VAL A 148 4.23 -16.21 -0.15
CA VAL A 148 4.78 -14.94 0.34
C VAL A 148 6.30 -14.97 0.27
N PHE A 149 6.87 -14.18 -0.63
CA PHE A 149 8.31 -14.16 -0.88
C PHE A 149 9.05 -13.19 0.05
N PRO A 150 10.34 -13.42 0.35
CA PRO A 150 11.15 -12.44 1.08
C PRO A 150 11.25 -11.13 0.29
N SER A 151 11.15 -10.00 0.99
CA SER A 151 11.46 -8.71 0.38
C SER A 151 12.97 -8.54 0.31
N ALA A 152 13.47 -7.91 -0.75
CA ALA A 152 14.89 -7.60 -0.90
C ALA A 152 15.38 -6.57 0.15
N LYS A 153 14.45 -5.84 0.77
CA LYS A 153 14.68 -4.77 1.74
C LYS A 153 13.75 -4.94 2.93
N GLN A 154 14.18 -4.49 4.10
CA GLN A 154 13.36 -4.45 5.30
C GLN A 154 12.25 -3.41 5.13
N ARG A 155 11.07 -3.84 4.67
CA ARG A 155 9.87 -2.99 4.52
C ARG A 155 8.89 -3.12 5.68
N VAL A 156 9.11 -4.06 6.59
CA VAL A 156 8.31 -4.29 7.79
C VAL A 156 9.20 -4.73 8.94
N THR A 157 8.90 -4.23 10.13
CA THR A 157 9.65 -4.56 11.34
C THR A 157 8.69 -4.75 12.51
N SER A 158 8.92 -5.82 13.29
CA SER A 158 8.24 -6.02 14.57
C SER A 158 9.15 -5.61 15.72
N PHE A 159 8.61 -4.96 16.75
CA PHE A 159 9.39 -4.56 17.92
C PHE A 159 8.55 -4.63 19.20
N SER A 160 9.21 -4.71 20.35
CA SER A 160 8.57 -4.48 21.65
C SER A 160 8.84 -3.05 22.08
N GLY A 161 7.79 -2.31 22.45
CA GLY A 161 7.92 -0.98 23.03
C GLY A 161 8.40 -1.03 24.48
N GLU A 162 8.83 0.12 25.00
CA GLU A 162 9.14 0.29 26.44
C GLU A 162 7.96 -0.06 27.37
N ASP A 163 6.74 0.02 26.86
CA ASP A 163 5.50 -0.41 27.52
C ASP A 163 5.27 -1.93 27.49
N LYS A 164 6.21 -2.68 26.92
CA LYS A 164 6.19 -4.15 26.73
C LYS A 164 5.11 -4.65 25.77
N VAL A 165 4.50 -3.75 25.00
CA VAL A 165 3.56 -4.11 23.94
C VAL A 165 4.33 -4.41 22.66
N ARG A 166 3.87 -5.41 21.89
CA ARG A 166 4.45 -5.75 20.58
C ARG A 166 3.76 -4.96 19.47
N TYR A 167 4.57 -4.34 18.64
CA TYR A 167 4.15 -3.50 17.53
C TYR A 167 4.75 -3.98 16.22
N ILE A 168 4.08 -3.62 15.13
CA ILE A 168 4.55 -3.83 13.76
C ILE A 168 4.46 -2.49 13.05
N VAL A 169 5.55 -2.07 12.42
CA VAL A 169 5.59 -0.93 11.52
C VAL A 169 5.88 -1.41 10.10
N ALA A 170 5.13 -0.93 9.12
CA ALA A 170 5.30 -1.33 7.73
C ALA A 170 5.31 -0.12 6.79
N LEU A 171 6.27 -0.09 5.87
CA LEU A 171 6.35 0.87 4.79
C LEU A 171 5.30 0.54 3.73
N ILE A 172 4.44 1.51 3.42
CA ILE A 172 3.40 1.40 2.39
C ILE A 172 3.86 2.16 1.14
N GLU A 173 4.06 3.48 1.29
CA GLU A 173 4.57 4.38 0.25
C GLU A 173 5.89 5.05 0.69
N PRO A 174 6.81 5.35 -0.23
CA PRO A 174 6.66 5.20 -1.68
C PRO A 174 6.91 3.76 -2.16
N SER A 175 6.03 3.25 -3.02
CA SER A 175 6.19 1.99 -3.76
C SER A 175 7.11 2.16 -4.98
N ARG A 176 7.17 3.38 -5.52
CA ARG A 176 8.06 3.81 -6.60
C ARG A 176 8.75 5.12 -6.20
N PRO A 177 9.78 5.04 -5.34
CA PRO A 177 10.54 6.23 -4.91
C PRO A 177 11.22 6.92 -6.10
N GLU A 178 11.35 8.23 -6.00
CA GLU A 178 12.07 9.06 -6.97
C GLU A 178 12.98 10.06 -6.25
N VAL A 179 13.94 10.64 -6.99
CA VAL A 179 14.82 11.71 -6.51
C VAL A 179 14.01 13.02 -6.40
N LYS A 180 13.22 13.11 -5.33
CA LYS A 180 12.36 14.24 -4.96
C LYS A 180 11.91 14.10 -3.51
N THR A 181 11.05 15.01 -3.06
CA THR A 181 10.24 14.77 -1.86
C THR A 181 9.06 13.86 -2.20
N ASN A 182 9.13 12.63 -1.74
CA ASN A 182 8.11 11.60 -1.89
C ASN A 182 7.07 11.72 -0.77
N ASN A 183 5.83 11.34 -1.09
CA ASN A 183 4.86 11.04 -0.04
C ASN A 183 5.30 9.74 0.64
N MET A 184 5.35 9.75 1.97
CA MET A 184 5.66 8.57 2.74
C MET A 184 4.42 8.17 3.53
N THR A 185 4.07 6.89 3.47
CA THR A 185 2.96 6.32 4.23
C THR A 185 3.42 5.06 4.95
N MET A 186 3.07 4.92 6.23
CA MET A 186 3.36 3.73 7.02
C MET A 186 2.12 3.24 7.77
N GLY A 187 2.01 1.92 7.92
CA GLY A 187 1.09 1.29 8.85
C GLY A 187 1.77 1.04 10.20
N LEU A 188 1.07 1.31 11.30
CA LEU A 188 1.49 0.97 12.66
C LEU A 188 0.39 0.14 13.33
N PHE A 189 0.75 -1.07 13.74
CA PHE A 189 -0.19 -2.05 14.28
C PHE A 189 0.30 -2.56 15.63
N LYS A 190 -0.64 -2.84 16.52
CA LYS A 190 -0.43 -3.52 17.80
C LYS A 190 -0.80 -4.98 17.63
N MET A 191 0.06 -5.87 18.11
CA MET A 191 -0.25 -7.29 18.24
C MET A 191 -1.07 -7.47 19.51
N ASP A 192 -2.38 -7.66 19.38
CA ASP A 192 -3.27 -7.89 20.51
C ASP A 192 -3.14 -9.34 21.01
N ASP A 193 -3.06 -10.27 20.06
CA ASP A 193 -2.68 -11.66 20.29
C ASP A 193 -2.01 -12.25 19.02
N MET A 194 -1.81 -13.57 18.97
CA MET A 194 -1.17 -14.23 17.82
C MET A 194 -1.99 -14.15 16.52
N MET A 195 -3.29 -13.86 16.60
CA MET A 195 -4.23 -13.87 15.47
C MET A 195 -4.86 -12.50 15.19
N HIS A 196 -4.84 -11.57 16.15
CA HIS A 196 -5.48 -10.27 16.02
C HIS A 196 -4.49 -9.11 16.16
N PHE A 197 -4.64 -8.14 15.24
CA PHE A 197 -3.81 -6.95 15.17
C PHE A 197 -4.70 -5.72 14.99
N SER A 198 -4.56 -4.74 15.86
CA SER A 198 -5.28 -3.47 15.78
C SER A 198 -4.38 -2.34 15.27
N VAL A 199 -4.96 -1.38 14.55
CA VAL A 199 -4.25 -0.16 14.17
C VAL A 199 -4.02 0.70 15.40
N VAL A 200 -2.78 1.14 15.61
CA VAL A 200 -2.41 2.06 16.68
C VAL A 200 -2.80 3.47 16.29
N ASN A 201 -3.53 4.16 17.17
CA ASN A 201 -4.00 5.52 16.91
C ASN A 201 -3.22 6.57 17.70
N GLU A 202 -3.17 7.77 17.15
CA GLU A 202 -2.68 9.00 17.82
C GLU A 202 -1.20 8.94 18.23
N TYR A 203 -0.40 8.12 17.57
CA TYR A 203 1.06 8.08 17.78
C TYR A 203 1.76 9.04 16.81
N THR A 204 3.08 9.07 16.84
CA THR A 204 3.90 9.75 15.83
C THR A 204 5.06 8.86 15.44
N ILE A 205 5.39 8.81 14.14
CA ILE A 205 6.57 8.10 13.63
C ILE A 205 7.55 9.15 13.11
N LYS A 206 8.63 9.38 13.84
CA LYS A 206 9.71 10.25 13.37
C LYS A 206 10.60 9.53 12.37
N ILE A 207 11.16 10.28 11.43
CA ILE A 207 12.06 9.73 10.41
C ILE A 207 13.38 10.50 10.32
N ASP A 208 14.46 9.76 10.13
CA ASP A 208 15.75 10.29 9.73
C ASP A 208 16.35 9.38 8.62
N PRO A 209 16.20 9.75 7.34
CA PRO A 209 16.74 8.97 6.23
C PRO A 209 18.25 9.16 6.08
N ARG A 210 18.98 8.06 5.99
CA ARG A 210 20.44 8.04 5.87
C ARG A 210 20.91 7.10 4.76
N MET A 211 21.88 7.56 3.97
CA MET A 211 22.70 6.72 3.11
C MET A 211 23.91 6.22 3.91
N SER A 212 23.76 5.07 4.56
CA SER A 212 24.81 4.52 5.44
C SER A 212 26.14 4.27 4.71
N SER A 213 26.10 3.96 3.41
CA SER A 213 27.30 3.76 2.58
C SER A 213 28.00 5.05 2.16
N MET A 214 27.40 6.22 2.39
CA MET A 214 27.90 7.52 1.97
C MET A 214 28.19 8.43 3.16
N GLY A 215 28.93 7.91 4.15
CA GLY A 215 29.29 8.67 5.35
C GLY A 215 28.07 9.10 6.18
N ASN A 216 27.00 8.29 6.17
CA ASN A 216 25.74 8.58 6.84
C ASN A 216 25.06 9.88 6.36
N HIS A 217 25.16 10.15 5.05
CA HIS A 217 24.53 11.31 4.42
C HIS A 217 23.01 11.30 4.65
N GLY A 218 22.47 12.40 5.18
CA GLY A 218 21.04 12.60 5.35
C GLY A 218 20.41 13.43 4.23
N SER A 219 19.09 13.61 4.27
CA SER A 219 18.38 14.51 3.36
C SER A 219 17.61 15.61 4.11
N PRO A 220 17.44 16.81 3.51
CA PRO A 220 16.64 17.89 4.09
C PRO A 220 15.15 17.70 3.79
N ASN A 221 14.28 18.54 4.37
CA ASN A 221 12.85 18.65 4.03
C ASN A 221 12.02 17.37 4.26
N ASN A 222 12.46 16.51 5.18
CA ASN A 222 11.64 15.41 5.67
C ASN A 222 10.55 15.92 6.62
N ALA A 223 9.44 15.21 6.69
CA ALA A 223 8.39 15.45 7.67
C ALA A 223 8.01 14.13 8.34
N ASP A 224 8.04 14.14 9.67
CA ASP A 224 7.58 13.05 10.52
C ASP A 224 6.14 12.66 10.18
N LEU A 225 5.81 11.39 10.37
CA LEU A 225 4.52 10.86 9.97
C LEU A 225 3.52 11.00 11.11
N THR A 226 2.36 11.56 10.79
CA THR A 226 1.20 11.69 11.67
C THR A 226 0.02 10.93 11.11
N GLN A 227 -0.92 10.52 11.98
CA GLN A 227 -2.02 9.67 11.55
C GLN A 227 -3.04 10.46 10.70
N GLY A 228 -3.39 9.91 9.53
CA GLY A 228 -4.44 10.40 8.65
C GLY A 228 -5.82 9.82 8.97
N THR A 229 -6.82 10.27 8.21
CA THR A 229 -8.21 9.80 8.35
C THR A 229 -8.41 8.35 7.89
N ASP A 230 -7.52 7.85 7.04
CA ASP A 230 -7.42 6.44 6.62
C ASP A 230 -6.74 5.55 7.67
N ARG A 231 -6.39 6.14 8.83
CA ARG A 231 -5.71 5.51 9.96
C ARG A 231 -4.25 5.13 9.74
N PHE A 232 -3.69 5.36 8.55
CA PHE A 232 -2.25 5.24 8.30
C PHE A 232 -1.50 6.50 8.70
N TYR A 233 -0.19 6.40 8.79
CA TYR A 233 0.70 7.49 9.15
C TYR A 233 1.27 8.10 7.87
N HIS A 234 1.17 9.42 7.70
CA HIS A 234 1.56 10.14 6.49
C HIS A 234 2.59 11.22 6.81
N GLY A 235 3.64 11.28 5.99
CA GLY A 235 4.73 12.23 6.11
C GLY A 235 5.40 12.50 4.77
N LYS A 236 6.62 13.04 4.81
CA LYS A 236 7.39 13.39 3.60
C LYS A 236 8.80 12.83 3.70
N LEU A 237 9.21 12.09 2.67
CA LEU A 237 10.55 11.53 2.55
C LEU A 237 11.28 12.16 1.37
N SER A 238 12.25 13.02 1.66
CA SER A 238 13.12 13.60 0.63
C SER A 238 14.25 12.65 0.30
N LEU A 239 14.39 12.30 -0.98
CA LEU A 239 15.49 11.48 -1.48
C LEU A 239 16.25 12.32 -2.51
N THR A 240 17.53 12.59 -2.23
CA THR A 240 18.35 13.54 -3.01
C THR A 240 19.18 12.86 -4.10
N MET A 241 19.29 11.54 -4.06
CA MET A 241 19.97 10.71 -5.05
C MET A 241 19.47 9.26 -4.97
N THR A 242 19.72 8.50 -6.03
CA THR A 242 19.43 7.06 -6.11
C THR A 242 20.37 6.25 -5.21
N GLY A 243 20.04 4.98 -4.98
CA GLY A 243 20.82 4.06 -4.16
C GLY A 243 20.14 3.66 -2.85
N TYR A 244 20.90 3.01 -1.97
CA TYR A 244 20.39 2.50 -0.70
C TYR A 244 20.21 3.61 0.35
N TRP A 245 19.00 3.66 0.91
CA TRP A 245 18.59 4.51 2.01
C TRP A 245 18.09 3.65 3.17
N LYS A 246 18.68 3.83 4.35
CA LYS A 246 18.13 3.38 5.62
C LYS A 246 17.27 4.51 6.19
N ILE A 247 15.98 4.26 6.34
CA ILE A 247 15.05 5.21 6.96
C ILE A 247 14.98 4.88 8.44
N ASN A 248 15.72 5.60 9.25
CA ASN A 248 15.72 5.44 10.71
C ASN A 248 14.40 5.95 11.26
N LEU A 249 13.84 5.23 12.24
CA LEU A 249 12.53 5.52 12.80
C LEU A 249 12.62 5.74 14.31
N GLN A 250 11.75 6.59 14.84
CA GLN A 250 11.34 6.56 16.25
C GLN A 250 9.82 6.53 16.34
N VAL A 251 9.26 5.62 17.14
CA VAL A 251 7.82 5.56 17.38
C VAL A 251 7.54 6.16 18.75
N LEU A 252 6.71 7.21 18.77
CA LEU A 252 6.31 7.91 19.98
C LEU A 252 4.83 7.66 20.24
N ASN A 253 4.45 7.48 21.51
CA ASN A 253 3.05 7.43 21.90
C ASN A 253 2.40 8.83 21.89
N LYS A 254 1.11 8.90 22.22
CA LYS A 254 0.33 10.15 22.26
C LYS A 254 0.83 11.17 23.29
N GLU A 255 1.57 10.72 24.31
CA GLU A 255 2.26 11.57 25.29
C GLU A 255 3.66 12.02 24.84
N ASN A 256 4.04 11.76 23.59
CA ASN A 256 5.38 12.01 23.02
C ASN A 256 6.52 11.24 23.70
N GLN A 257 6.22 10.12 24.37
CA GLN A 257 7.25 9.24 24.92
C GLN A 257 7.71 8.28 23.83
N VAL A 258 9.03 8.15 23.68
CA VAL A 258 9.64 7.21 22.74
C VAL A 258 9.38 5.77 23.23
N LEU A 259 8.69 4.98 22.41
CA LEU A 259 8.48 3.56 22.65
C LEU A 259 9.59 2.69 22.05
N LYS A 260 10.13 3.10 20.89
CA LYS A 260 11.24 2.41 20.24
C LYS A 260 11.93 3.33 19.24
N GLY A 261 13.22 3.08 19.05
CA GLY A 261 14.07 3.78 18.09
C GLY A 261 14.79 4.95 18.72
N GLU A 262 15.99 5.21 18.25
CA GLU A 262 16.90 6.20 18.81
C GLU A 262 17.07 7.38 17.85
N GLU A 263 17.41 8.54 18.41
CA GLU A 263 17.76 9.71 17.62
C GLU A 263 19.09 9.48 16.91
N VAL A 264 19.17 9.85 15.63
CA VAL A 264 20.40 9.70 14.85
C VAL A 264 21.34 10.86 15.14
N THR A 265 22.52 10.55 15.65
CA THR A 265 23.58 11.51 16.03
C THR A 265 24.93 11.05 15.50
N GLU A 266 26.00 11.79 15.76
CA GLU A 266 27.36 11.35 15.39
C GLU A 266 27.79 10.11 16.19
N GLU A 267 27.44 10.06 17.48
CA GLU A 267 27.74 8.94 18.37
C GLU A 267 26.79 7.75 18.17
N HIS A 268 25.58 8.02 17.70
CA HIS A 268 24.55 7.01 17.41
C HIS A 268 24.06 7.11 15.96
N PRO A 269 24.82 6.57 15.00
CA PRO A 269 24.61 6.86 13.57
C PRO A 269 23.38 6.18 12.95
N ALA A 270 22.69 5.28 13.66
CA ALA A 270 21.51 4.59 13.14
C ALA A 270 20.56 4.15 14.26
N SER A 271 19.26 4.28 14.03
CA SER A 271 18.24 3.71 14.90
C SER A 271 18.20 2.18 14.77
N SER A 272 17.91 1.50 15.87
CA SER A 272 17.59 0.08 15.95
C SER A 272 16.26 -0.25 15.27
N LEU A 273 15.40 0.75 15.07
CA LEU A 273 14.17 0.64 14.30
C LEU A 273 14.34 1.38 12.97
N TYR A 274 14.23 0.64 11.87
CA TYR A 274 14.36 1.22 10.53
C TYR A 274 13.56 0.43 9.49
N VAL A 275 13.34 1.07 8.35
CA VAL A 275 12.98 0.42 7.08
C VAL A 275 13.99 0.81 6.00
N GLU A 276 13.99 0.11 4.88
CA GLU A 276 14.98 0.27 3.82
C GLU A 276 14.31 0.55 2.48
N ILE A 277 14.92 1.45 1.71
CA ILE A 277 14.51 1.79 0.35
C ILE A 277 15.77 1.77 -0.53
N GLU A 278 15.67 1.21 -1.73
CA GLU A 278 16.71 1.30 -2.76
C GLU A 278 16.03 1.39 -4.12
N PHE A 279 16.50 2.32 -4.96
CA PHE A 279 15.96 2.62 -6.27
C PHE A 279 16.98 3.35 -7.15
#